data_AF-A0A519LDK3-F1
#
_entry.id   AF-A0A519LDK3-F1
#
_cell.length_a   1.000
_cell.length_b   1.000
_cell.length_c   1.000
_cell.angle_alpha   90.00
_cell.angle_beta   90.00
_cell.angle_gamma   90.00
#
_symmetry.space_group_name_H-M   'P 1'
#
loop_
_entity.id
_entity.type
_entity.pdbx_description
1 polymer ?
#
loop_
_entity_poly.entity_id
_entity_poly.type
_entity_poly.pdbx_seq_one_letter_code
_entity_poly.pdbx_strand_id
1 'polypeptide(L)'
;MATTVPLTGYRNVPFPPEVITFTEAGVARSFTGKTFAMDVRALAGTGPALISLNTATDDTMDGVRAVNAAAGQLRFQIGQAAMQAAWDAAYAAGLMKAGEPVALVYDLLVIDTDGLPEAVIEGSFTVHPGVTL
;
A
#
# COMPACT_ATOMS: atom_id res chain seq x y z
N MET A 1 7.60 29.20 -8.43
CA MET A 1 6.64 28.40 -7.65
C MET A 1 6.53 27.06 -8.33
N ALA A 2 6.81 25.96 -7.64
CA ALA A 2 6.72 24.63 -8.22
C ALA A 2 5.24 24.24 -8.31
N THR A 3 4.77 23.89 -9.51
CA THR A 3 3.37 23.57 -9.76
C THR A 3 3.11 22.11 -9.37
N THR A 4 2.35 21.89 -8.30
CA THR A 4 1.87 20.55 -7.94
C THR A 4 0.88 20.09 -9.00
N VAL A 5 1.16 18.95 -9.64
CA VAL A 5 0.24 18.32 -10.60
C VAL A 5 -0.72 17.42 -9.81
N PRO A 6 -2.05 17.63 -9.89
CA PRO A 6 -3.02 16.84 -9.15
C PRO A 6 -2.98 15.36 -9.56
N LEU A 7 -3.18 14.45 -8.60
CA LEU A 7 -3.25 13.01 -8.86
C LEU A 7 -4.65 12.67 -9.40
N THR A 8 -4.87 12.95 -10.69
CA THR A 8 -6.13 12.66 -11.38
C THR A 8 -6.29 11.18 -11.77
N GLY A 9 -5.19 10.43 -11.75
CA GLY A 9 -5.09 9.05 -12.24
C GLY A 9 -5.18 7.95 -11.19
N TYR A 10 -5.71 8.22 -9.99
CA TYR A 10 -5.72 7.24 -8.88
C TYR A 10 -6.31 5.87 -9.25
N ARG A 11 -7.20 5.81 -10.25
CA ARG A 11 -7.78 4.56 -10.76
C ARG A 11 -6.76 3.63 -11.46
N ASN A 12 -5.55 4.12 -11.78
CA ASN A 12 -4.45 3.37 -12.41
C ASN A 12 -3.30 3.04 -11.44
N VAL A 13 -3.47 3.26 -10.13
CA VAL A 13 -2.52 2.68 -9.16
C VAL A 13 -2.68 1.15 -9.21
N PRO A 14 -1.59 0.36 -9.22
CA PRO A 14 -1.61 -1.12 -9.26
C PRO A 14 -2.25 -1.80 -8.06
N PHE A 15 -3.04 -1.09 -7.26
CA PHE A 15 -4.04 -1.69 -6.38
C PHE A 15 -5.42 -1.58 -7.05
N PRO A 16 -5.68 -2.23 -8.20
CA PRO A 16 -7.07 -2.60 -8.47
C PRO A 16 -7.58 -3.41 -7.27
N PRO A 17 -8.91 -3.57 -7.10
CA PRO A 17 -9.50 -4.42 -6.05
C PRO A 17 -9.15 -5.92 -6.17
N GLU A 18 -8.04 -6.23 -6.85
CA GLU A 18 -7.44 -7.53 -6.98
C GLU A 18 -7.07 -8.08 -5.61
N VAL A 19 -7.48 -9.32 -5.44
CA VAL A 19 -7.18 -10.13 -4.29
C VAL A 19 -5.82 -10.75 -4.55
N ILE A 20 -4.81 -10.36 -3.76
CA ILE A 20 -3.48 -10.93 -3.84
C ILE A 20 -3.47 -12.22 -3.01
N THR A 21 -3.04 -13.32 -3.63
CA THR A 21 -2.87 -14.60 -2.94
C THR A 21 -1.41 -14.76 -2.56
N PHE A 22 -1.14 -14.81 -1.26
CA PHE A 22 0.20 -15.05 -0.73
C PHE A 22 0.44 -16.55 -0.59
N THR A 23 1.51 -17.01 -1.22
CA THR A 23 1.96 -18.41 -1.14
C THR A 23 3.38 -18.48 -0.59
N GLU A 24 3.61 -19.44 0.30
CA GLU A 24 4.93 -19.79 0.82
C GLU A 24 5.27 -21.19 0.34
N ALA A 25 6.40 -21.35 -0.37
CA ALA A 25 6.78 -22.61 -1.02
C ALA A 25 5.67 -23.22 -1.91
N GLY A 26 4.86 -22.38 -2.56
CA GLY A 26 3.76 -22.81 -3.44
C GLY A 26 2.47 -23.21 -2.72
N VAL A 27 2.41 -23.09 -1.39
CA VAL A 27 1.21 -23.33 -0.58
C VAL A 27 0.65 -22.01 -0.09
N ALA A 28 -0.67 -21.83 -0.14
CA ALA A 28 -1.32 -20.63 0.39
C ALA A 28 -0.98 -20.43 1.87
N ARG A 29 -0.51 -19.23 2.23
CA ARG A 29 -0.18 -18.88 3.61
C ARG A 29 -1.44 -18.44 4.34
N SER A 30 -1.85 -19.16 5.39
CA SER A 30 -3.01 -18.78 6.20
C SER A 30 -2.71 -17.54 7.05
N PHE A 31 -3.63 -16.58 7.03
CA PHE A 31 -3.62 -15.38 7.88
C PHE A 31 -4.75 -15.38 8.93
N THR A 32 -5.37 -16.53 9.21
CA THR A 32 -6.46 -16.63 10.19
C THR A 32 -5.98 -16.16 11.56
N GLY A 33 -6.72 -15.21 12.17
CA GLY A 33 -6.40 -14.65 13.48
C GLY A 33 -5.28 -13.60 13.48
N LYS A 34 -4.68 -13.30 12.32
CA LYS A 34 -3.56 -12.37 12.20
C LYS A 34 -4.04 -10.95 11.93
N THR A 35 -3.20 -10.00 12.32
CA THR A 35 -3.39 -8.58 12.01
C THR A 35 -2.25 -8.07 11.13
N PHE A 36 -2.47 -6.94 10.49
CA PHE A 36 -1.59 -6.35 9.50
C PHE A 36 -1.26 -4.90 9.86
N ALA A 37 0.00 -4.53 9.65
CA ALA A 37 0.46 -3.16 9.61
C ALA A 37 1.33 -2.99 8.36
N MET A 38 1.09 -1.97 7.56
CA MET A 38 1.85 -1.72 6.34
C MET A 38 2.26 -0.26 6.24
N ASP A 39 3.54 -0.02 6.05
CA ASP A 39 4.06 1.31 5.74
C ASP A 39 4.43 1.40 4.27
N VAL A 40 3.92 2.43 3.60
CA VAL A 40 4.29 2.79 2.24
C VAL A 40 5.26 3.97 2.28
N ARG A 41 6.36 3.86 1.53
CA ARG A 41 7.46 4.83 1.50
C ARG A 41 7.86 5.13 0.05
N ALA A 42 8.51 6.27 -0.16
CA ALA A 42 9.12 6.59 -1.46
C ALA A 42 10.44 5.83 -1.71
N LEU A 43 11.14 5.45 -0.64
CA LEU A 43 12.43 4.76 -0.71
C LEU A 43 12.44 3.61 0.30
N ALA A 44 13.03 2.48 -0.08
CA ALA A 44 13.13 1.31 0.78
C ALA A 44 14.05 1.58 1.98
N GLY A 45 13.65 1.10 3.16
CA GLY A 45 14.46 1.13 4.38
C GLY A 45 14.84 2.51 4.92
N THR A 46 14.33 3.61 4.34
CA THR A 46 14.73 4.98 4.71
C THR A 46 13.56 5.97 4.63
N GLY A 47 13.56 6.95 5.54
CA GLY A 47 12.57 8.04 5.55
C GLY A 47 11.24 7.71 6.23
N PRO A 48 10.38 8.71 6.49
CA PRO A 48 9.07 8.51 7.10
C PRO A 48 8.11 7.77 6.15
N ALA A 49 7.15 7.04 6.72
CA ALA A 49 6.04 6.49 5.96
C ALA A 49 5.19 7.63 5.37
N LEU A 50 4.86 7.51 4.09
CA LEU A 50 3.93 8.41 3.40
C LEU A 50 2.48 7.99 3.67
N ILE A 51 2.26 6.69 3.81
CA ILE A 51 0.97 6.08 4.16
C ILE A 51 1.25 4.96 5.15
N SER A 52 0.50 4.92 6.25
CA SER A 52 0.48 3.78 7.16
C SER A 52 -0.92 3.19 7.15
N LEU A 53 -1.00 1.91 6.82
CA LEU A 53 -2.23 1.14 6.75
C LEU A 53 -2.24 0.10 7.87
N ASN A 54 -3.43 -0.08 8.46
CA ASN A 54 -3.66 -1.12 9.46
C ASN A 54 -4.63 -2.16 8.91
N THR A 55 -4.98 -3.13 9.74
CA THR A 55 -6.04 -4.11 9.41
C THR A 55 -7.35 -3.39 9.15
N ALA A 56 -7.92 -3.61 7.96
CA ALA A 56 -9.26 -3.14 7.60
C ALA A 56 -10.31 -4.23 7.84
N THR A 57 -11.46 -3.83 8.38
CA THR A 57 -12.58 -4.75 8.65
C THR A 57 -13.61 -4.80 7.51
N ASP A 58 -13.62 -3.81 6.61
CA ASP A 58 -14.52 -3.74 5.46
C ASP A 58 -13.85 -3.12 4.21
N ASP A 59 -14.60 -3.06 3.11
CA ASP A 59 -14.17 -2.54 1.79
C ASP A 59 -14.31 -1.01 1.66
N THR A 60 -14.55 -0.28 2.74
CA THR A 60 -14.66 1.18 2.75
C THR A 60 -13.53 1.85 3.51
N MET A 61 -12.81 1.08 4.34
CA MET A 61 -11.67 1.54 5.11
C MET A 61 -10.35 1.38 4.36
N ASP A 62 -9.51 2.39 4.48
CA ASP A 62 -8.12 2.30 4.05
C ASP A 62 -7.40 1.29 4.96
N GLY A 63 -6.76 0.29 4.37
CA GLY A 63 -6.08 -0.75 5.12
C GLY A 63 -5.74 -2.00 4.32
N VAL A 64 -5.32 -3.02 5.06
CA VAL A 64 -5.07 -4.37 4.55
C VAL A 64 -6.15 -5.29 5.09
N ARG A 65 -6.91 -5.91 4.19
CA ARG A 65 -8.03 -6.78 4.53
C ARG A 65 -7.75 -8.22 4.09
N ALA A 66 -7.93 -9.18 4.98
CA ALA A 66 -7.99 -10.58 4.59
C ALA A 66 -9.38 -10.91 4.05
N VAL A 67 -9.52 -11.04 2.73
CA VAL A 67 -10.79 -11.41 2.09
C VAL A 67 -11.08 -12.91 2.23
N ASN A 68 -10.02 -13.73 2.26
CA ASN A 68 -10.08 -15.13 2.66
C ASN A 68 -8.76 -15.48 3.36
N ALA A 69 -8.75 -15.33 4.68
CA ALA A 69 -7.56 -15.52 5.50
C ALA A 69 -6.98 -16.94 5.40
N ALA A 70 -7.85 -17.96 5.34
CA ALA A 70 -7.41 -19.36 5.24
C ALA A 70 -6.73 -19.67 3.90
N ALA A 71 -7.11 -18.96 2.82
CA ALA A 71 -6.52 -19.10 1.49
C ALA A 71 -5.39 -18.09 1.21
N GLY A 72 -4.94 -17.33 2.21
CA GLY A 72 -3.87 -16.34 2.05
C GLY A 72 -4.23 -15.16 1.15
N GLN A 73 -5.52 -14.85 1.05
CA GLN A 73 -6.03 -13.83 0.14
C GLN A 73 -6.21 -12.50 0.87
N LEU A 74 -5.41 -11.51 0.46
CA LEU A 74 -5.45 -10.14 0.98
C LEU A 74 -5.89 -9.16 -0.09
N ARG A 75 -6.54 -8.08 0.34
CA ARG A 75 -6.83 -6.89 -0.45
C ARG A 75 -6.20 -5.69 0.24
N PHE A 76 -5.56 -4.84 -0.55
CA PHE A 76 -5.00 -3.58 -0.12
C PHE A 76 -5.93 -2.47 -0.60
N GLN A 77 -6.30 -1.58 0.32
CA GLN A 77 -7.17 -0.46 0.03
C GLN A 77 -6.53 0.81 0.52
N ILE A 78 -6.33 1.75 -0.39
CA ILE A 78 -5.90 3.11 -0.07
C ILE A 78 -6.98 4.02 -0.65
N GLY A 79 -7.38 5.04 0.08
CA GLY A 79 -8.37 5.99 -0.39
C GLY A 79 -7.70 6.99 -1.32
N GLN A 80 -8.47 7.55 -2.26
CA GLN A 80 -7.95 8.62 -3.11
C GLN A 80 -7.41 9.80 -2.27
N ALA A 81 -8.08 10.15 -1.18
CA ALA A 81 -7.64 11.23 -0.29
C ALA A 81 -6.30 10.91 0.39
N ALA A 82 -6.13 9.69 0.91
CA ALA A 82 -4.87 9.25 1.52
C ALA A 82 -3.73 9.22 0.50
N MET A 83 -4.00 8.71 -0.71
CA MET A 83 -2.99 8.72 -1.78
C MET A 83 -2.63 10.14 -2.25
N GLN A 84 -3.61 11.03 -2.39
CA GLN A 84 -3.34 12.42 -2.76
C GLN A 84 -2.49 13.12 -1.69
N ALA A 85 -2.79 12.91 -0.40
CA ALA A 85 -1.98 13.45 0.69
C ALA A 85 -0.53 12.93 0.65
N ALA A 86 -0.35 11.62 0.42
CA ALA A 86 0.96 11.02 0.26
C ALA A 86 1.71 11.58 -0.96
N TRP A 87 0.99 11.80 -2.07
CA TRP A 87 1.53 12.40 -3.27
C TRP A 87 2.04 13.82 -3.03
N ASP A 88 1.23 14.65 -2.38
CA ASP A 88 1.59 16.04 -2.06
C ASP A 88 2.77 16.09 -1.08
N ALA A 89 2.79 15.21 -0.08
CA ALA A 89 3.89 15.11 0.87
C ALA A 89 5.22 14.71 0.20
N ALA A 90 5.19 13.71 -0.68
CA ALA A 90 6.38 13.26 -1.38
C ALA A 90 6.87 14.29 -2.42
N TYR A 91 5.97 15.05 -3.03
CA TYR A 91 6.34 16.17 -3.91
C TYR A 91 6.98 17.31 -3.12
N ALA A 92 6.38 17.70 -1.99
CA ALA A 92 6.91 18.74 -1.11
C ALA A 92 8.29 18.38 -0.54
N ALA A 93 8.54 17.08 -0.31
CA ALA A 93 9.83 16.56 0.12
C ALA A 93 10.87 16.46 -1.02
N GLY A 94 10.50 16.79 -2.27
CA GLY A 94 11.38 16.67 -3.43
C GLY A 94 11.72 15.23 -3.82
N LEU A 95 10.95 14.26 -3.32
CA LEU A 95 11.13 12.83 -3.58
C LEU A 95 10.57 12.42 -4.95
N MET A 96 9.80 13.31 -5.58
CA MET A 96 9.10 13.05 -6.84
C MET A 96 9.17 14.31 -7.71
N LYS A 97 9.30 14.12 -9.03
CA LYS A 97 9.16 15.22 -9.99
C LYS A 97 7.76 15.25 -10.56
N ALA A 98 7.25 16.46 -10.80
CA ALA A 98 5.95 16.65 -11.41
C ALA A 98 5.90 15.95 -12.78
N GLY A 99 4.90 15.09 -12.98
CA GLY A 99 4.68 14.39 -14.26
C GLY A 99 5.50 13.11 -14.46
N GLU A 100 6.41 12.74 -13.56
CA GLU A 100 7.15 11.47 -13.64
C GLU A 100 6.45 10.36 -12.83
N PRO A 101 6.43 9.11 -13.32
CA PRO A 101 5.98 7.97 -12.52
C PRO A 101 6.81 7.81 -11.24
N VAL A 102 6.16 7.40 -10.16
CA VAL A 102 6.79 7.24 -8.85
C VAL A 102 6.65 5.81 -8.41
N ALA A 103 7.77 5.13 -8.19
CA ALA A 103 7.77 3.85 -7.50
C ALA A 103 7.66 4.09 -6.00
N LEU A 104 6.61 3.55 -5.39
CA LEU A 104 6.43 3.47 -3.95
C LEU A 104 6.74 2.04 -3.51
N VAL A 105 7.40 1.92 -2.38
CA VAL A 105 7.72 0.62 -1.75
C VAL A 105 6.87 0.46 -0.51
N TYR A 106 6.59 -0.79 -0.13
CA TYR A 106 5.88 -1.08 1.10
C TYR A 106 6.49 -2.26 1.84
N ASP A 107 6.40 -2.18 3.16
CA ASP A 107 6.70 -3.28 4.08
C ASP A 107 5.40 -3.64 4.80
N LEU A 108 4.89 -4.84 4.56
CA LEU A 108 3.73 -5.39 5.25
C LEU A 108 4.20 -6.30 6.39
N LEU A 109 3.94 -5.88 7.62
CA LEU A 109 4.09 -6.69 8.81
C LEU A 109 2.82 -7.50 9.04
N VAL A 110 2.99 -8.82 9.12
CA VAL A 110 1.97 -9.75 9.61
C VAL A 110 2.25 -9.98 11.09
N ILE A 111 1.27 -9.68 11.92
CA ILE A 111 1.35 -9.72 13.38
C ILE A 111 0.45 -10.86 13.86
N ASP A 112 1.03 -11.76 14.65
CA ASP A 112 0.30 -12.91 15.19
C ASP A 112 -0.67 -12.52 16.32
N THR A 113 -1.50 -13.45 16.78
CA THR A 113 -2.47 -13.20 17.86
C THR A 113 -1.83 -12.70 19.16
N ASP A 114 -0.56 -13.04 19.38
CA ASP A 114 0.21 -12.64 20.56
C ASP A 114 0.85 -11.24 20.40
N GLY A 115 0.60 -10.56 19.28
CA GLY A 115 1.11 -9.21 18.99
C GLY A 115 2.56 -9.17 18.49
N LEU A 116 3.16 -10.33 18.24
CA LEU A 116 4.53 -10.44 17.73
C LEU A 116 4.55 -10.40 16.18
N PRO A 117 5.49 -9.65 15.57
CA PRO A 117 5.72 -9.72 14.13
C PRO A 117 6.16 -11.12 13.71
N GLU A 118 5.43 -11.73 12.79
CA GLU A 118 5.66 -13.09 12.30
C GLU A 118 6.28 -13.11 10.91
N ALA A 119 5.94 -12.13 10.06
CA ALA A 119 6.52 -11.99 8.73
C ALA A 119 6.57 -10.53 8.31
N VAL A 120 7.57 -10.22 7.48
CA VAL A 120 7.66 -8.96 6.74
C VAL A 120 7.59 -9.31 5.26
N ILE A 121 6.63 -8.73 4.56
CA ILE A 121 6.42 -8.89 3.13
C ILE A 121 6.75 -7.55 2.48
N GLU A 122 7.81 -7.53 1.68
CA GLU A 122 8.25 -6.34 0.97
C GLU A 122 7.67 -6.33 -0.45
N GLY A 123 7.35 -5.15 -0.98
CA GLY A 123 6.92 -5.00 -2.36
C GLY A 123 6.97 -3.56 -2.83
N SER A 124 6.55 -3.35 -4.08
CA SER A 124 6.48 -2.01 -4.66
C SER A 124 5.36 -1.90 -5.68
N PHE A 125 4.89 -0.66 -5.90
CA PHE A 125 3.92 -0.32 -6.92
C PHE A 125 4.25 1.06 -7.49
N THR A 126 3.90 1.30 -8.75
CA THR A 126 4.19 2.57 -9.43
C THR A 126 2.93 3.40 -9.58
N VAL A 127 2.99 4.67 -9.15
CA VAL A 127 1.94 5.66 -9.32
C VAL A 127 2.28 6.55 -10.51
N HIS A 128 1.37 6.65 -11.47
CA HIS A 128 1.53 7.50 -12.66
C HIS A 128 0.72 8.80 -12.52
N PRO A 129 1.35 9.98 -12.48
CA PRO A 129 0.62 11.25 -12.46
C PRO A 129 -0.06 11.54 -13.80
N GLY A 130 -1.20 12.23 -13.76
CA GLY A 130 -1.77 12.87 -14.95
C GLY A 130 -2.44 11.96 -15.97
N VAL A 131 -2.71 10.69 -15.67
CA VAL A 131 -3.61 9.88 -16.50
C VAL A 131 -5.05 10.38 -16.29
N THR A 132 -5.47 11.32 -17.13
CA THR A 132 -6.88 11.69 -17.33
C THR A 132 -7.67 10.46 -17.77
N LEU A 133 -8.76 10.16 -17.06
CA LEU A 133 -9.86 9.36 -17.60
C LEU A 133 -10.80 10.26 -18.40
#